data_AF-A0A1Y4FTL3-F1
#
_entry.id   AF-A0A1Y4FTL3-F1
#
_cell.length_a   1.000
_cell.length_b   1.000
_cell.length_c   1.000
_cell.angle_alpha   90.00
_cell.angle_beta   90.00
_cell.angle_gamma   90.00
#
_symmetry.space_group_name_H-M   'P 1'
#
loop_
_entity.id
_entity.type
_entity.pdbx_description
1 polymer ?
#
loop_
_entity_poly.entity_id
_entity_poly.type
_entity_poly.pdbx_seq_one_letter_code
_entity_poly.pdbx_strand_id
1 'polypeptide(L)'
;MTHDSTKFSLSSGEELDEFDPLADDFDDEGAADGLAAMPSSVEEALAHEKEGGERSVPADERPAEERIDDLLASMAPQRKIMLSVLAQCSEPRPVAQVNALVDELQQNNFSVYSAANLCALLEKAGALERVTADGQPADDVEAEPRTVVVDGVEYLEAGEPVEICWLATDAGRAALEADKPLERLRELLDRDAAYQVIYKRILTLCSAEGGAKTPDINAAVDNDPLVQKPRFYAPHFVDKLEKCDALSWQKAWVATEVGRAGLEMLADVVDEHAKGSETSEDADGKEQA
;
A
#
# COMPACT_ATOMS: atom_id res chain seq x y z
N MET A 1 11.14 32.04 -48.21
CA MET A 1 10.11 31.00 -48.37
C MET A 1 10.18 30.07 -47.18
N THR A 2 9.15 29.69 -46.43
CA THR A 2 7.72 30.05 -46.29
C THR A 2 7.26 29.17 -45.13
N HIS A 3 6.54 29.72 -44.15
CA HIS A 3 5.78 28.90 -43.19
C HIS A 3 4.76 28.04 -43.95
N ASP A 4 4.49 26.80 -43.51
CA ASP A 4 3.11 26.40 -43.23
C ASP A 4 3.06 25.13 -42.37
N SER A 5 2.23 25.20 -41.34
CA SER A 5 1.83 24.09 -40.47
C SER A 5 0.70 23.33 -41.16
N THR A 6 0.80 22.01 -41.26
CA THR A 6 -0.28 21.22 -41.86
C THR A 6 -1.50 21.19 -40.93
N LYS A 7 -2.54 21.87 -41.40
CA LYS A 7 -3.87 22.03 -40.82
C LYS A 7 -4.62 20.71 -40.75
N PHE A 8 -5.16 20.40 -39.58
CA PHE A 8 -6.34 19.55 -39.46
C PHE A 8 -7.55 20.45 -39.78
N SER A 9 -8.17 20.24 -40.95
CA SER A 9 -9.36 20.98 -41.38
C SER A 9 -10.59 20.30 -40.80
N LEU A 10 -11.19 20.89 -39.77
CA LEU A 10 -12.57 20.60 -39.39
C LEU A 10 -13.47 21.55 -40.18
N SER A 11 -14.23 20.97 -41.11
CA SER A 11 -15.31 21.63 -41.83
C SER A 11 -16.39 22.02 -40.82
N SER A 12 -16.49 23.30 -40.51
CA SER A 12 -17.64 23.89 -39.82
C SER A 12 -18.86 23.89 -40.74
N GLY A 13 -19.97 23.33 -40.28
CA GLY A 13 -21.23 23.30 -40.99
C GLY A 13 -22.34 22.72 -40.15
N GLU A 14 -22.87 23.56 -39.27
CA GLU A 14 -24.25 23.58 -38.75
C GLU A 14 -24.64 22.64 -37.58
N GLU A 15 -25.36 23.24 -36.63
CA GLU A 15 -26.10 22.67 -35.48
C GLU A 15 -25.35 22.41 -34.16
N LEU A 16 -24.82 23.46 -33.51
CA LEU A 16 -24.59 23.49 -32.06
C LEU A 16 -24.83 24.90 -31.48
N ASP A 17 -25.98 25.51 -31.76
CA ASP A 17 -26.45 26.73 -31.09
C ASP A 17 -27.93 26.55 -30.70
N GLU A 18 -28.22 25.74 -29.67
CA GLU A 18 -29.48 25.88 -28.93
C GLU A 18 -29.43 25.16 -27.57
N PHE A 19 -28.66 25.71 -26.62
CA PHE A 19 -28.92 25.46 -25.21
C PHE A 19 -28.57 26.72 -24.43
N ASP A 20 -29.60 27.52 -24.13
CA ASP A 20 -29.49 28.68 -23.24
C ASP A 20 -29.98 28.29 -21.84
N PRO A 21 -29.07 28.06 -20.87
CA PRO A 21 -29.41 27.64 -19.52
C PRO A 21 -29.99 28.77 -18.64
N LEU A 22 -30.27 29.95 -19.20
CA LEU A 22 -30.87 31.08 -18.50
C LEU A 22 -32.21 31.56 -19.12
N ALA A 23 -32.82 30.78 -20.01
CA ALA A 23 -34.17 31.05 -20.48
C ALA A 23 -35.19 30.83 -19.33
N ASP A 24 -35.75 31.93 -18.82
CA ASP A 24 -36.84 31.96 -17.85
C ASP A 24 -38.17 31.57 -18.52
N ASP A 25 -38.47 30.27 -18.59
CA ASP A 25 -39.82 29.78 -18.92
C ASP A 25 -40.65 29.61 -17.64
N PHE A 26 -41.07 30.73 -17.07
CA PHE A 26 -42.20 30.80 -16.17
C PHE A 26 -43.36 31.48 -16.90
N ASP A 27 -44.26 30.68 -17.46
CA ASP A 27 -45.59 31.13 -17.87
C ASP A 27 -46.37 31.53 -16.60
N ASP A 28 -46.30 32.83 -16.25
CA ASP A 28 -47.21 33.49 -15.32
C ASP A 28 -48.26 34.27 -16.12
N GLU A 29 -49.44 33.68 -16.28
CA GLU A 29 -50.68 34.45 -16.40
C GLU A 29 -51.61 34.11 -15.24
N GLY A 30 -51.55 34.87 -14.14
CA GLY A 30 -52.57 34.71 -13.11
C GLY A 30 -52.44 35.51 -11.82
N ALA A 31 -52.29 36.83 -11.92
CA ALA A 31 -52.83 37.82 -10.98
C ALA A 31 -52.68 37.57 -9.46
N ALA A 32 -51.71 38.28 -8.88
CA ALA A 32 -51.81 39.08 -7.66
C ALA A 32 -52.45 38.50 -6.38
N ASP A 33 -51.59 38.45 -5.36
CA ASP A 33 -51.78 38.97 -4.00
C ASP A 33 -51.84 37.92 -2.88
N GLY A 34 -50.94 38.10 -1.89
CA GLY A 34 -50.93 37.35 -0.64
C GLY A 34 -49.56 36.78 -0.25
N LEU A 35 -48.70 37.60 0.35
CA LEU A 35 -47.58 37.12 1.17
C LEU A 35 -48.10 36.21 2.29
N ALA A 36 -47.81 34.91 2.22
CA ALA A 36 -47.91 33.97 3.33
C ALA A 36 -46.59 33.21 3.45
N ALA A 37 -45.90 33.38 4.58
CA ALA A 37 -44.67 32.68 4.91
C ALA A 37 -44.94 31.17 5.04
N MET A 38 -44.28 30.35 4.22
CA MET A 38 -44.27 28.90 4.36
C MET A 38 -43.09 28.47 5.26
N PRO A 39 -43.31 27.56 6.22
CA PRO A 39 -42.29 27.13 7.17
C PRO A 39 -41.19 26.29 6.50
N SER A 40 -40.01 26.43 7.08
CA SER A 40 -38.72 25.88 6.67
C SER A 40 -38.72 24.37 6.41
N SER A 41 -38.24 23.99 5.22
CA SER A 41 -38.03 22.61 4.72
C SER A 41 -36.91 21.84 5.47
N VAL A 42 -36.46 22.33 6.63
CA VAL A 42 -35.40 21.70 7.44
C VAL A 42 -35.89 20.46 8.19
N GLU A 43 -37.15 20.40 8.61
CA GLU A 43 -37.68 19.21 9.31
C GLU A 43 -37.91 18.02 8.37
N GLU A 44 -38.19 18.29 7.09
CA GLU A 44 -38.42 17.25 6.08
C GLU A 44 -37.10 16.67 5.52
N ALA A 45 -36.04 17.49 5.51
CA ALA A 45 -34.67 17.06 5.24
C ALA A 45 -34.10 16.18 6.38
N LEU A 46 -34.38 16.52 7.64
CA LEU A 46 -33.95 15.72 8.80
C LEU A 46 -34.70 14.38 8.93
N ALA A 47 -35.89 14.25 8.32
CA ALA A 47 -36.65 13.01 8.32
C ALA A 47 -36.08 11.96 7.34
N HIS A 48 -35.42 12.38 6.26
CA HIS A 48 -34.88 11.47 5.24
C HIS A 48 -33.55 10.82 5.63
N GLU A 49 -32.86 11.31 6.66
CA GLU A 49 -31.61 10.70 7.14
C GLU A 49 -31.84 9.45 8.01
N LYS A 50 -33.07 9.19 8.48
CA LYS A 50 -33.37 8.05 9.37
C LYS A 50 -33.82 6.76 8.67
N GLU A 51 -34.14 6.78 7.38
CA GLU A 51 -34.67 5.61 6.66
C GLU A 51 -33.71 5.02 5.61
N GLY A 52 -32.48 5.52 5.52
CA GLY A 52 -31.39 4.86 4.80
C GLY A 52 -30.75 3.80 5.67
N GLY A 53 -31.45 2.72 5.99
CA GLY A 53 -30.84 1.57 6.66
C GLY A 53 -29.72 1.01 5.80
N GLU A 54 -28.48 1.41 6.07
CA GLU A 54 -27.29 0.78 5.50
C GLU A 54 -27.43 -0.72 5.76
N ARG A 55 -27.59 -1.47 4.68
CA ARG A 55 -27.65 -2.93 4.74
C ARG A 55 -26.26 -3.37 5.18
N SER A 56 -26.04 -3.51 6.49
CA SER A 56 -24.76 -3.92 7.04
C SER A 56 -24.36 -5.23 6.40
N VAL A 57 -23.17 -5.25 5.81
CA VAL A 57 -22.59 -6.51 5.32
C VAL A 57 -22.47 -7.40 6.56
N PRO A 58 -23.03 -8.63 6.55
CA PRO A 58 -22.93 -9.50 7.71
C PRO A 58 -21.46 -9.65 8.11
N ALA A 59 -21.18 -9.44 9.39
CA ALA A 59 -19.84 -9.55 9.93
C ALA A 59 -19.32 -10.98 9.68
N ASP A 60 -18.05 -11.10 9.29
CA ASP A 60 -17.41 -12.40 9.16
C ASP A 60 -17.22 -12.99 10.57
N GLU A 61 -18.00 -14.02 10.90
CA GLU A 61 -18.06 -14.64 12.22
C GLU A 61 -16.86 -15.55 12.53
N ARG A 62 -15.95 -15.76 11.56
CA ARG A 62 -14.76 -16.59 11.74
C ARG A 62 -13.80 -15.97 12.77
N PRO A 63 -12.99 -16.79 13.46
CA PRO A 63 -11.96 -16.29 14.38
C PRO A 63 -11.07 -15.24 13.71
N ALA A 64 -10.60 -14.25 14.48
CA ALA A 64 -9.74 -13.20 13.95
C ALA A 64 -8.46 -13.77 13.37
N GLU A 65 -7.89 -14.79 14.02
CA GLU A 65 -6.68 -15.47 13.57
C GLU A 65 -6.82 -16.01 12.15
N GLU A 66 -7.94 -16.69 11.85
CA GLU A 66 -8.21 -17.23 10.50
C GLU A 66 -8.38 -16.10 9.47
N ARG A 67 -9.10 -15.03 9.82
CA ARG A 67 -9.32 -13.89 8.93
C ARG A 67 -8.02 -13.14 8.64
N ILE A 68 -7.12 -13.04 9.62
CA ILE A 68 -5.81 -12.40 9.47
C ILE A 68 -4.91 -13.25 8.58
N ASP A 69 -4.86 -14.57 8.79
CA ASP A 69 -4.06 -15.47 7.96
C ASP A 69 -4.50 -15.42 6.50
N ASP A 70 -5.82 -15.46 6.24
CA ASP A 70 -6.39 -15.31 4.90
C ASP A 70 -6.06 -13.94 4.27
N LEU A 71 -6.13 -12.87 5.05
CA LEU A 71 -5.79 -11.53 4.59
C LEU A 71 -4.31 -11.46 4.20
N LEU A 72 -3.40 -11.93 5.05
CA LEU A 72 -1.97 -11.90 4.77
C LEU A 72 -1.60 -12.83 3.61
N ALA A 73 -2.31 -13.95 3.41
CA ALA A 73 -2.14 -14.83 2.27
C ALA A 73 -2.62 -14.18 0.95
N SER A 74 -3.83 -13.60 0.95
CA SER A 74 -4.41 -12.95 -0.23
C SER A 74 -3.70 -11.64 -0.61
N MET A 75 -3.16 -10.94 0.38
CA MET A 75 -2.40 -9.69 0.24
C MET A 75 -0.89 -9.93 0.36
N ALA A 76 -0.38 -11.08 -0.13
CA ALA A 76 1.04 -11.43 -0.01
C ALA A 76 2.03 -10.32 -0.43
N PRO A 77 1.81 -9.54 -1.51
CA PRO A 77 2.69 -8.42 -1.87
C PRO A 77 2.70 -7.27 -0.85
N GLN A 78 1.64 -7.12 -0.05
CA GLN A 78 1.50 -6.10 0.98
C GLN A 78 1.77 -6.64 2.39
N ARG A 79 2.02 -7.96 2.54
CA ARG A 79 2.25 -8.64 3.83
C ARG A 79 3.22 -7.87 4.71
N LYS A 80 4.38 -7.49 4.17
CA LYS A 80 5.41 -6.76 4.91
C LYS A 80 4.91 -5.43 5.46
N ILE A 81 4.18 -4.66 4.65
CA ILE A 81 3.66 -3.35 5.08
C ILE A 81 2.60 -3.56 6.18
N MET A 82 1.71 -4.54 6.01
CA MET A 82 0.68 -4.86 7.00
C MET A 82 1.29 -5.30 8.33
N LEU A 83 2.31 -6.16 8.30
CA LEU A 83 3.04 -6.59 9.50
C LEU A 83 3.80 -5.41 10.15
N SER A 84 4.41 -4.53 9.35
CA SER A 84 5.06 -3.31 9.88
C SER A 84 4.06 -2.37 10.56
N VAL A 85 2.84 -2.22 10.02
CA VAL A 85 1.78 -1.45 10.67
C VAL A 85 1.42 -2.08 12.02
N LEU A 86 1.22 -3.40 12.08
CA LEU A 86 0.94 -4.10 13.34
C LEU A 86 2.06 -3.92 14.37
N ALA A 87 3.33 -4.00 13.95
CA ALA A 87 4.47 -3.77 14.82
C ALA A 87 4.47 -2.36 15.42
N GLN A 88 4.14 -1.36 14.60
CA GLN A 88 4.12 0.05 15.00
C GLN A 88 2.89 0.45 15.81
N CYS A 89 1.84 -0.37 15.82
CA CYS A 89 0.63 -0.21 16.62
C CYS A 89 0.63 -1.15 17.84
N SER A 90 1.80 -1.57 18.33
CA SER A 90 1.90 -2.33 19.59
C SER A 90 1.40 -1.54 20.81
N GLU A 91 1.43 -0.21 20.71
CA GLU A 91 0.79 0.77 21.60
C GLU A 91 -0.10 1.70 20.75
N PRO A 92 -1.05 2.45 21.35
CA PRO A 92 -1.90 3.38 20.61
C PRO A 92 -1.09 4.33 19.73
N ARG A 93 -1.26 4.20 18.42
CA ARG A 93 -0.50 4.96 17.41
C ARG A 93 -1.43 5.92 16.66
N PRO A 94 -1.19 7.24 16.69
CA PRO A 94 -2.04 8.20 15.97
C PRO A 94 -2.12 7.90 14.48
N VAL A 95 -3.29 8.09 13.88
CA VAL A 95 -3.56 7.84 12.45
C VAL A 95 -2.52 8.52 11.55
N ALA A 96 -2.16 9.77 11.85
CA ALA A 96 -1.17 10.52 11.08
C ALA A 96 0.22 9.86 11.07
N GLN A 97 0.62 9.23 12.18
CA GLN A 97 1.91 8.52 12.25
C GLN A 97 1.88 7.21 11.46
N VAL A 98 0.76 6.49 11.48
CA VAL A 98 0.59 5.28 10.64
C VAL A 98 0.61 5.64 9.15
N ASN A 99 -0.01 6.76 8.77
CA ASN A 99 0.04 7.25 7.39
C ASN A 99 1.48 7.54 6.96
N ALA A 100 2.24 8.30 7.77
CA ALA A 100 3.64 8.62 7.47
C ALA A 100 4.52 7.36 7.35
N LEU A 101 4.30 6.36 8.21
CA LEU A 101 4.97 5.07 8.14
C LEU A 101 4.71 4.36 6.81
N VAL A 102 3.44 4.27 6.39
CA VAL A 102 3.07 3.60 5.14
C VAL A 102 3.63 4.36 3.93
N ASP A 103 3.58 5.69 3.95
CA ASP A 103 4.18 6.54 2.92
C ASP A 103 5.68 6.25 2.78
N GLU A 104 6.41 6.17 3.91
CA GLU A 104 7.84 5.82 3.93
C GLU A 104 8.09 4.42 3.34
N LEU A 105 7.35 3.41 3.79
CA LEU A 105 7.51 2.03 3.31
C LEU A 105 7.18 1.88 1.81
N GLN A 106 6.26 2.70 1.30
CA GLN A 106 5.83 2.69 -0.10
C GLN A 106 6.62 3.67 -0.99
N GLN A 107 7.59 4.45 -0.48
CA GLN A 107 8.34 5.43 -1.28
C GLN A 107 8.96 4.84 -2.56
N ASN A 108 9.31 3.56 -2.55
CA ASN A 108 9.90 2.85 -3.68
C ASN A 108 8.95 1.83 -4.32
N ASN A 109 7.74 1.65 -3.79
CA ASN A 109 6.77 0.66 -4.25
C ASN A 109 5.45 1.34 -4.60
N PHE A 110 5.13 1.42 -5.89
CA PHE A 110 3.88 2.03 -6.35
C PHE A 110 2.69 1.13 -5.99
N SER A 111 1.98 1.51 -4.92
CA SER A 111 0.80 0.81 -4.43
C SER A 111 -0.45 1.65 -4.65
N VAL A 112 -1.56 1.00 -4.99
CA VAL A 112 -2.89 1.64 -5.02
C VAL A 112 -3.55 1.68 -3.63
N TYR A 113 -3.00 0.95 -2.66
CA TYR A 113 -3.52 0.88 -1.30
C TYR A 113 -2.92 1.99 -0.45
N SER A 114 -3.76 2.92 -0.01
CA SER A 114 -3.40 3.90 1.02
C SER A 114 -3.29 3.26 2.41
N ALA A 115 -2.66 3.96 3.34
CA ALA A 115 -2.65 3.59 4.76
C ALA A 115 -4.06 3.33 5.31
N ALA A 116 -5.03 4.19 4.99
CA ALA A 116 -6.42 4.02 5.40
C ALA A 116 -7.03 2.72 4.86
N ASN A 117 -6.74 2.34 3.60
CA ASN A 117 -7.23 1.07 3.06
C ASN A 117 -6.61 -0.14 3.78
N LEU A 118 -5.30 -0.10 4.06
CA LEU A 118 -4.60 -1.17 4.75
C LEU A 118 -5.08 -1.33 6.19
N CYS A 119 -5.25 -0.22 6.93
CA CYS A 119 -5.77 -0.24 8.29
C CYS A 119 -7.22 -0.74 8.33
N ALA A 120 -8.08 -0.32 7.40
CA ALA A 120 -9.46 -0.80 7.33
C ALA A 120 -9.54 -2.31 7.05
N LEU A 121 -8.64 -2.85 6.21
CA LEU A 121 -8.55 -4.29 5.98
C LEU A 121 -8.09 -5.04 7.24
N LEU A 122 -7.10 -4.51 7.94
CA LEU A 122 -6.59 -5.08 9.20
C LEU A 122 -7.66 -5.02 10.30
N GLU A 123 -8.37 -3.91 10.45
CA GLU A 123 -9.49 -3.76 11.37
C GLU A 123 -10.60 -4.75 11.05
N LYS A 124 -10.99 -4.86 9.78
CA LYS A 124 -12.00 -5.83 9.33
C LYS A 124 -11.56 -7.28 9.56
N ALA A 125 -10.27 -7.58 9.52
CA ALA A 125 -9.72 -8.89 9.89
C ALA A 125 -9.57 -9.09 11.41
N GLY A 126 -9.78 -8.04 12.21
CA GLY A 126 -9.63 -8.07 13.66
C GLY A 126 -8.18 -7.98 14.13
N ALA A 127 -7.26 -7.51 13.28
CA ALA A 127 -5.84 -7.32 13.62
C ALA A 127 -5.55 -5.95 14.26
N LEU A 128 -6.37 -4.94 13.92
CA LEU A 128 -6.31 -3.59 14.46
C LEU A 128 -7.67 -3.22 15.07
N GLU A 129 -7.64 -2.24 15.96
CA GLU A 129 -8.81 -1.55 16.49
C GLU A 129 -8.54 -0.05 16.62
N ARG A 130 -9.61 0.75 16.63
CA ARG A 130 -9.55 2.20 16.87
C ARG A 130 -9.71 2.49 18.35
N VAL A 131 -8.76 3.22 18.91
CA VAL A 131 -8.74 3.61 20.32
C VAL A 131 -8.41 5.09 20.46
N THR A 132 -8.64 5.66 21.64
CA THR A 132 -8.07 6.96 22.03
C THR A 132 -6.58 6.84 22.34
N ALA A 133 -5.91 7.97 22.55
CA ALA A 133 -4.51 8.00 23.01
C ALA A 133 -4.30 7.21 24.33
N ASP A 134 -5.31 7.15 25.19
CA ASP A 134 -5.28 6.41 26.46
C ASP A 134 -5.69 4.93 26.32
N GLY A 135 -5.98 4.47 25.09
CA GLY A 135 -6.33 3.07 24.80
C GLY A 135 -7.80 2.70 25.05
N GLN A 136 -8.68 3.67 25.26
CA GLN A 136 -10.12 3.40 25.34
C GLN A 136 -10.71 3.18 23.93
N PRO A 137 -11.70 2.31 23.74
CA PRO A 137 -12.34 2.13 22.44
C PRO A 137 -12.84 3.47 21.87
N ALA A 138 -12.51 3.76 20.61
CA ALA A 138 -12.86 5.03 19.98
C ALA A 138 -14.38 5.27 19.92
N ASP A 139 -15.13 4.19 19.69
CA ASP A 139 -16.60 4.26 19.54
C ASP A 139 -17.31 4.51 20.89
N ASP A 140 -16.61 4.39 22.04
CA ASP A 140 -17.15 4.64 23.38
C ASP A 140 -16.98 6.09 23.85
N VAL A 141 -16.29 6.94 23.07
CA VAL A 141 -15.94 8.30 23.49
C VAL A 141 -16.74 9.34 22.69
N GLU A 142 -17.62 10.04 23.39
CA GLU A 142 -18.34 11.20 22.86
C GLU A 142 -17.62 12.50 23.24
N ALA A 143 -17.36 13.36 22.25
CA ALA A 143 -16.81 14.68 22.50
C ALA A 143 -17.92 15.61 23.02
N GLU A 144 -17.94 15.87 24.33
CA GLU A 144 -18.95 16.74 24.93
C GLU A 144 -18.83 18.19 24.40
N PRO A 145 -19.94 18.81 23.96
CA PRO A 145 -19.93 20.20 23.52
C PRO A 145 -19.67 21.14 24.71
N ARG A 146 -18.93 22.23 24.44
CA ARG A 146 -18.60 23.25 25.45
C ARG A 146 -19.61 24.39 25.37
N THR A 147 -20.20 24.78 26.49
CA THR A 147 -21.04 25.99 26.53
C THR A 147 -20.18 27.24 26.52
N VAL A 148 -20.42 28.13 25.56
CA VAL A 148 -19.77 29.44 25.45
C VAL A 148 -20.81 30.56 25.45
N VAL A 149 -20.50 31.67 26.11
CA VAL A 149 -21.40 32.82 26.16
C VAL A 149 -20.88 33.91 25.24
N VAL A 150 -21.69 34.28 24.25
CA VAL A 150 -21.41 35.40 23.34
C VAL A 150 -22.56 36.40 23.49
N ASP A 151 -22.23 37.64 23.85
CA ASP A 151 -23.20 38.72 24.07
C ASP A 151 -24.34 38.39 25.06
N GLY A 152 -24.05 37.56 26.06
CA GLY A 152 -25.02 37.15 27.08
C GLY A 152 -25.97 36.02 26.66
N VAL A 153 -25.73 35.42 25.49
CA VAL A 153 -26.45 34.24 25.00
C VAL A 153 -25.53 33.03 25.06
N GLU A 154 -26.04 31.92 25.60
CA GLU A 154 -25.33 30.63 25.66
C GLU A 154 -25.42 29.92 24.31
N TYR A 155 -24.28 29.52 23.78
CA TYR A 155 -24.11 28.69 22.59
C TYR A 155 -23.39 27.40 22.97
N LEU A 156 -23.69 26.31 22.25
CA LEU A 156 -22.89 25.10 22.29
C LEU A 156 -21.84 25.18 21.19
N GLU A 157 -20.58 25.18 21.58
CA GLU A 157 -19.45 25.01 20.69
C GLU A 157 -19.07 23.52 20.67
N ALA A 158 -18.72 22.99 19.49
CA ALA A 158 -18.25 21.62 19.39
C ALA A 158 -17.01 21.42 20.29
N GLY A 159 -17.00 20.31 21.03
CA GLY A 159 -15.83 19.92 21.80
C GLY A 159 -14.61 19.72 20.92
N GLU A 160 -13.44 19.72 21.53
CA GLU A 160 -12.21 19.36 20.83
C GLU A 160 -12.31 17.89 20.37
N PRO A 161 -12.08 17.59 19.08
CA PRO A 161 -12.14 16.22 18.59
C PRO A 161 -11.15 15.34 19.32
N VAL A 162 -11.61 14.17 19.77
CA VAL A 162 -10.74 13.19 20.43
C VAL A 162 -9.81 12.58 19.37
N GLU A 163 -8.51 12.55 19.67
CA GLU A 163 -7.53 11.94 18.77
C GLU A 163 -7.75 10.42 18.70
N ILE A 164 -7.87 9.92 17.47
CA ILE A 164 -8.02 8.49 17.20
C ILE A 164 -6.64 7.89 16.86
N CYS A 165 -6.38 6.74 17.48
CA CYS A 165 -5.21 5.92 17.33
C CYS A 165 -5.58 4.52 16.81
N TRP A 166 -4.64 3.88 16.14
CA TRP A 166 -4.67 2.46 15.85
C TRP A 166 -3.94 1.68 16.94
N LEU A 167 -4.51 0.57 17.35
CA LEU A 167 -3.89 -0.38 18.27
C LEU A 167 -4.01 -1.79 17.68
N ALA A 168 -2.92 -2.55 17.72
CA ALA A 168 -2.94 -3.96 17.37
C ALA A 168 -3.71 -4.75 18.42
N THR A 169 -4.59 -5.65 17.99
CA THR A 169 -5.27 -6.57 18.89
C THR A 169 -4.32 -7.70 19.32
N ASP A 170 -4.75 -8.54 20.26
CA ASP A 170 -3.99 -9.76 20.61
C ASP A 170 -3.78 -10.68 19.39
N ALA A 171 -4.81 -10.82 18.55
CA ALA A 171 -4.72 -11.62 17.32
C ALA A 171 -3.75 -11.00 16.30
N GLY A 172 -3.77 -9.67 16.14
CA GLY A 172 -2.81 -8.95 15.30
C GLY A 172 -1.36 -9.12 15.76
N ARG A 173 -1.12 -9.02 17.07
CA ARG A 173 0.20 -9.29 17.67
C ARG A 173 0.63 -10.74 17.48
N ALA A 174 -0.28 -11.69 17.68
CA ALA A 174 0.01 -13.11 17.48
C ALA A 174 0.38 -13.41 16.01
N ALA A 175 -0.31 -12.80 15.05
CA ALA A 175 0.02 -12.93 13.63
C ALA A 175 1.39 -12.35 13.28
N LEU A 176 1.79 -11.23 13.89
CA LEU A 176 3.12 -10.67 13.74
C LEU A 176 4.21 -11.62 14.25
N GLU A 177 4.03 -12.18 15.45
CA GLU A 177 4.97 -13.15 16.04
C GLU A 177 5.04 -14.47 15.26
N ALA A 178 3.92 -14.86 14.64
CA ALA A 178 3.83 -16.06 13.80
C ALA A 178 4.51 -15.89 12.44
N ASP A 179 4.87 -14.68 12.01
CA ASP A 179 5.55 -14.49 10.73
C ASP A 179 7.00 -15.01 10.78
N LYS A 180 7.29 -16.05 9.98
CA LYS A 180 8.61 -16.71 9.93
C LYS A 180 9.27 -16.55 8.55
N PRO A 181 9.75 -15.34 8.19
CA PRO A 181 10.34 -15.10 6.87
C PRO A 181 11.63 -15.92 6.66
N LEU A 182 12.43 -16.12 7.70
CA LEU A 182 13.64 -16.93 7.64
C LEU A 182 13.35 -18.42 7.40
N GLU A 183 12.29 -18.96 8.00
CA GLU A 183 11.85 -20.34 7.76
C GLU A 183 11.33 -20.51 6.33
N ARG A 184 10.52 -19.55 5.84
CA ARG A 184 10.09 -19.54 4.42
C ARG A 184 11.28 -19.51 3.46
N LEU A 185 12.31 -18.71 3.75
CA LEU A 185 13.53 -18.68 2.96
C LEU A 185 14.25 -20.04 3.00
N ARG A 186 14.38 -20.66 4.18
CA ARG A 186 14.99 -21.98 4.33
C ARG A 186 14.27 -23.02 3.49
N GLU A 187 12.94 -23.08 3.58
CA GLU A 187 12.11 -23.98 2.79
C GLU A 187 12.24 -23.73 1.28
N LEU A 188 12.36 -22.47 0.86
CA LEU A 188 12.63 -22.11 -0.53
C LEU A 188 13.97 -22.69 -0.99
N LEU A 189 15.04 -22.50 -0.21
CA LEU A 189 16.38 -22.99 -0.55
C LEU A 189 16.46 -24.52 -0.56
N ASP A 190 15.71 -25.20 0.31
CA ASP A 190 15.60 -26.66 0.33
C ASP A 190 14.81 -27.19 -0.88
N ARG A 191 13.66 -26.56 -1.18
CA ARG A 191 12.81 -26.92 -2.32
C ARG A 191 13.54 -26.74 -3.66
N ASP A 192 14.30 -25.66 -3.78
CA ASP A 192 15.04 -25.29 -4.98
C ASP A 192 16.55 -25.56 -4.84
N ALA A 193 16.92 -26.67 -4.17
CA ALA A 193 18.32 -27.00 -3.88
C ALA A 193 19.25 -26.94 -5.12
N ALA A 194 18.75 -27.32 -6.30
CA ALA A 194 19.50 -27.26 -7.56
C ALA A 194 19.88 -25.82 -8.01
N TYR A 195 19.21 -24.79 -7.48
CA TYR A 195 19.40 -23.40 -7.83
C TYR A 195 20.02 -22.57 -6.69
N GLN A 196 20.48 -23.20 -5.61
CA GLN A 196 21.09 -22.51 -4.46
C GLN A 196 22.24 -21.59 -4.86
N VAL A 197 23.05 -21.96 -5.85
CA VAL A 197 24.13 -21.11 -6.37
C VAL A 197 23.59 -19.81 -7.00
N ILE A 198 22.44 -19.87 -7.68
CA ILE A 198 21.79 -18.70 -8.27
C ILE A 198 21.25 -17.79 -7.17
N TYR A 199 20.58 -18.34 -6.15
CA TYR A 199 20.13 -17.56 -4.99
C TYR A 199 21.29 -16.90 -4.25
N LYS A 200 22.38 -17.64 -4.02
CA LYS A 200 23.60 -17.09 -3.41
C LYS A 200 24.12 -15.90 -4.20
N ARG A 201 24.29 -16.05 -5.52
CA ARG A 201 24.79 -14.99 -6.41
C ARG A 201 23.93 -13.72 -6.32
N ILE A 202 22.62 -13.86 -6.41
CA ILE A 202 21.68 -12.73 -6.32
C ILE A 202 21.77 -12.06 -4.95
N LEU A 203 21.72 -12.84 -3.87
CA LEU A 203 21.80 -12.31 -2.50
C LEU A 203 23.14 -11.60 -2.26
N THR A 204 24.26 -12.12 -2.79
CA THR A 204 25.58 -11.50 -2.71
C THR A 204 25.60 -10.14 -3.42
N LEU A 205 25.13 -10.08 -4.67
CA LEU A 205 25.02 -8.82 -5.42
C LEU A 205 24.15 -7.80 -4.67
N CYS A 206 22.99 -8.23 -4.15
CA CYS A 206 22.07 -7.34 -3.44
C CYS A 206 22.54 -6.96 -2.03
N SER A 207 23.59 -7.60 -1.51
CA SER A 207 24.22 -7.26 -0.21
C SER A 207 25.32 -6.20 -0.33
N ALA A 208 25.74 -5.85 -1.55
CA ALA A 208 26.69 -4.78 -1.80
C ALA A 208 26.11 -3.40 -1.40
N GLU A 209 26.99 -2.43 -1.16
CA GLU A 209 26.59 -1.05 -0.85
C GLU A 209 25.70 -0.49 -1.98
N GLY A 210 24.50 0.00 -1.64
CA GLY A 210 23.52 0.50 -2.61
C GLY A 210 22.70 -0.57 -3.34
N GLY A 211 22.92 -1.87 -3.06
CA GLY A 211 22.22 -2.99 -3.68
C GLY A 211 22.60 -3.21 -5.15
N ALA A 212 21.79 -3.99 -5.87
CA ALA A 212 22.03 -4.33 -7.28
C ALA A 212 20.85 -3.90 -8.18
N LYS A 213 21.14 -3.39 -9.38
CA LYS A 213 20.07 -3.06 -10.34
C LYS A 213 19.66 -4.31 -11.11
N THR A 214 18.41 -4.33 -11.59
CA THR A 214 17.89 -5.45 -12.39
C THR A 214 18.79 -5.85 -13.56
N PRO A 215 19.37 -4.91 -14.35
CA PRO A 215 20.29 -5.29 -15.43
C PRO A 215 21.53 -6.06 -14.95
N ASP A 216 22.10 -5.67 -13.80
CA ASP A 216 23.30 -6.31 -13.24
C ASP A 216 22.99 -7.73 -12.77
N ILE A 217 21.84 -7.92 -12.12
CA ILE A 217 21.35 -9.23 -11.69
C ILE A 217 21.09 -10.13 -12.91
N ASN A 218 20.43 -9.60 -13.94
CA ASN A 218 20.16 -10.32 -15.17
C ASN A 218 21.46 -10.76 -15.85
N ALA A 219 22.45 -9.87 -15.96
CA ALA A 219 23.76 -10.18 -16.56
C ALA A 219 24.48 -11.32 -15.83
N ALA A 220 24.38 -11.36 -14.50
CA ALA A 220 25.03 -12.36 -13.66
C ALA A 220 24.32 -13.73 -13.65
N VAL A 221 23.04 -13.80 -14.02
CA VAL A 221 22.20 -15.01 -13.86
C VAL A 221 21.73 -15.59 -15.20
N ASP A 222 21.30 -14.76 -16.14
CA ASP A 222 20.50 -15.21 -17.29
C ASP A 222 21.27 -16.09 -18.27
N ASN A 223 22.60 -16.09 -18.22
CA ASN A 223 23.47 -16.93 -19.05
C ASN A 223 23.98 -18.19 -18.32
N ASP A 224 23.65 -18.37 -17.05
CA ASP A 224 24.09 -19.53 -16.28
C ASP A 224 23.51 -20.83 -16.89
N PRO A 225 24.31 -21.90 -17.05
CA PRO A 225 23.82 -23.17 -17.59
C PRO A 225 22.62 -23.76 -16.83
N LEU A 226 22.55 -23.56 -15.51
CA LEU A 226 21.48 -24.10 -14.66
C LEU A 226 20.11 -23.53 -15.02
N VAL A 227 20.06 -22.29 -15.50
CA VAL A 227 18.81 -21.59 -15.82
C VAL A 227 18.41 -21.72 -17.29
N GLN A 228 19.10 -22.54 -18.09
CA GLN A 228 18.76 -22.73 -19.51
C GLN A 228 17.73 -23.83 -19.73
N LYS A 229 17.68 -24.87 -18.89
CA LYS A 229 16.81 -26.05 -19.06
C LYS A 229 16.29 -26.60 -17.71
N PRO A 230 15.04 -26.30 -17.32
CA PRO A 230 14.11 -25.38 -17.98
C PRO A 230 14.62 -23.93 -17.99
N ARG A 231 14.10 -23.13 -18.92
CA ARG A 231 14.51 -21.73 -19.04
C ARG A 231 13.92 -20.90 -17.89
N PHE A 232 14.79 -20.33 -17.06
CA PHE A 232 14.46 -19.30 -16.07
C PHE A 232 15.30 -18.05 -16.32
N TYR A 233 14.81 -16.92 -15.82
CA TYR A 233 15.47 -15.62 -15.84
C TYR A 233 15.61 -15.10 -14.41
N ALA A 234 16.56 -14.21 -14.14
CA ALA A 234 16.77 -13.58 -12.83
C ALA A 234 15.49 -13.15 -12.09
N PRO A 235 14.49 -12.49 -12.75
CA PRO A 235 13.25 -12.11 -12.09
C PRO A 235 12.48 -13.27 -11.42
N HIS A 236 12.62 -14.50 -11.93
CA HIS A 236 12.02 -15.70 -11.31
C HIS A 236 12.55 -15.93 -9.89
N PHE A 237 13.86 -15.79 -9.71
CA PHE A 237 14.52 -16.02 -8.43
C PHE A 237 14.36 -14.82 -7.50
N VAL A 238 14.42 -13.60 -8.06
CA VAL A 238 14.18 -12.36 -7.32
C VAL A 238 12.77 -12.34 -6.72
N ASP A 239 11.73 -12.67 -7.50
CA ASP A 239 10.34 -12.75 -7.02
C ASP A 239 10.19 -13.75 -5.85
N LYS A 240 10.86 -14.91 -5.92
CA LYS A 240 10.85 -15.91 -4.84
C LYS A 240 11.56 -15.42 -3.58
N LEU A 241 12.70 -14.75 -3.74
CA LEU A 241 13.43 -14.14 -2.63
C LEU A 241 12.64 -13.00 -1.97
N GLU A 242 12.01 -12.14 -2.76
CA GLU A 242 11.13 -11.07 -2.28
C GLU A 242 9.95 -11.63 -1.47
N LYS A 243 9.30 -12.71 -1.95
CA LYS A 243 8.22 -13.40 -1.22
C LYS A 243 8.66 -14.01 0.11
N CYS A 244 9.96 -14.26 0.28
CA CYS A 244 10.54 -14.72 1.55
C CYS A 244 11.05 -13.55 2.41
N ASP A 245 10.79 -12.31 2.01
CA ASP A 245 11.37 -11.09 2.59
C ASP A 245 12.90 -11.06 2.58
N ALA A 246 13.55 -11.81 1.68
CA ALA A 246 15.00 -11.85 1.57
C ALA A 246 15.56 -10.67 0.75
N LEU A 247 14.76 -10.12 -0.15
CA LEU A 247 15.07 -8.94 -0.95
C LEU A 247 13.97 -7.88 -0.81
N SER A 248 14.35 -6.61 -0.96
CA SER A 248 13.42 -5.49 -1.07
C SER A 248 13.84 -4.54 -2.17
N TRP A 249 12.87 -3.98 -2.89
CA TRP A 249 13.15 -2.97 -3.90
C TRP A 249 13.22 -1.56 -3.27
N GLN A 250 14.37 -0.92 -3.44
CA GLN A 250 14.68 0.43 -2.94
C GLN A 250 15.40 1.25 -4.02
N LYS A 251 14.80 1.37 -5.21
CA LYS A 251 15.46 1.83 -6.46
C LYS A 251 16.55 0.90 -6.98
N ALA A 252 16.99 -0.06 -6.16
CA ALA A 252 17.81 -1.23 -6.44
C ALA A 252 17.26 -2.39 -5.61
N TRP A 253 17.61 -3.63 -5.95
CA TRP A 253 17.36 -4.76 -5.08
C TRP A 253 18.38 -4.77 -3.95
N VAL A 254 17.88 -4.76 -2.72
CA VAL A 254 18.68 -4.73 -1.50
C VAL A 254 18.35 -5.96 -0.67
N ALA A 255 19.39 -6.68 -0.24
CA ALA A 255 19.25 -7.77 0.72
C ALA A 255 18.79 -7.23 2.07
N THR A 256 17.72 -7.81 2.59
CA THR A 256 17.23 -7.56 3.95
C THR A 256 18.11 -8.30 4.96
N GLU A 257 17.79 -8.21 6.25
CA GLU A 257 18.39 -9.06 7.27
C GLU A 257 18.13 -10.55 7.01
N VAL A 258 16.92 -10.91 6.58
CA VAL A 258 16.55 -12.29 6.20
C VAL A 258 17.40 -12.78 5.04
N GLY A 259 17.63 -11.92 4.03
CA GLY A 259 18.50 -12.26 2.89
C GLY A 259 19.96 -12.45 3.28
N ARG A 260 20.48 -11.64 4.20
CA ARG A 260 21.83 -11.80 4.76
C ARG A 260 21.98 -13.09 5.57
N ALA A 261 21.00 -13.42 6.41
CA ALA A 261 20.96 -14.71 7.09
C ALA A 261 20.88 -15.89 6.09
N GLY A 262 20.15 -15.71 4.98
CA GLY A 262 20.13 -16.66 3.87
C GLY A 262 21.49 -16.90 3.22
N LEU A 263 22.34 -15.87 3.10
CA LEU A 263 23.71 -16.03 2.62
C LEU A 263 24.56 -16.91 3.54
N GLU A 264 24.36 -16.80 4.85
CA GLU A 264 25.05 -17.65 5.82
C GLU A 264 24.64 -19.12 5.67
N MET A 265 23.36 -19.40 5.39
CA MET A 265 22.88 -20.76 5.07
C MET A 265 23.54 -21.34 3.82
N LEU A 266 23.95 -20.48 2.88
CA LEU A 266 24.56 -20.83 1.61
C LEU A 266 26.10 -20.74 1.64
N ALA A 267 26.73 -20.60 2.81
CA ALA A 267 28.18 -20.41 2.93
C ALA A 267 28.98 -21.49 2.19
N ASP A 268 28.57 -22.76 2.33
CA ASP A 268 29.25 -23.92 1.74
C ASP A 268 28.95 -24.15 0.25
N VAL A 269 27.99 -23.41 -0.32
CA VAL A 269 27.64 -23.51 -1.75
C VAL A 269 28.69 -22.80 -2.59
N VAL A 270 29.41 -23.54 -3.44
CA VAL A 270 30.47 -22.97 -4.28
C VAL A 270 29.88 -22.40 -5.58
N ASP A 271 30.16 -21.12 -5.86
CA ASP A 271 29.82 -20.47 -7.13
C ASP A 271 31.06 -20.37 -8.04
N GLU A 272 31.23 -21.33 -8.94
CA GLU A 272 32.35 -21.35 -9.89
C GLU A 272 32.18 -20.35 -11.04
N HIS A 273 30.96 -19.88 -11.32
CA HIS A 273 30.72 -18.93 -12.42
C HIS A 273 31.13 -17.50 -12.04
N ALA A 274 31.01 -17.14 -10.75
CA ALA A 274 31.43 -15.84 -10.24
C ALA A 274 32.94 -15.56 -10.42
N LYS A 275 33.79 -16.61 -10.43
CA LYS A 275 35.24 -16.45 -10.66
C LYS A 275 35.59 -16.13 -12.11
N GLY A 276 34.73 -16.49 -13.07
CA GLY A 276 35.00 -16.32 -14.49
C GLY A 276 34.83 -14.88 -15.00
N SER A 277 34.00 -14.07 -14.33
CA SER A 277 33.77 -12.67 -14.69
C SER A 277 34.89 -11.73 -14.25
N GLU A 278 35.62 -12.05 -13.17
CA GLU A 278 36.78 -11.25 -12.73
C GLU A 278 38.01 -11.46 -13.63
N THR A 279 38.15 -12.62 -14.27
CA THR A 279 39.31 -12.93 -15.13
C THR A 279 39.26 -12.34 -16.55
N SER A 280 38.16 -11.71 -16.96
CA SER A 280 38.04 -11.14 -18.32
C SER A 280 38.42 -9.66 -18.43
N GLU A 281 38.61 -8.92 -17.32
CA GLU A 281 38.98 -7.49 -17.36
C GLU A 281 40.49 -7.24 -17.52
N ASP A 282 41.34 -8.24 -17.30
CA ASP A 282 42.81 -8.09 -17.40
C ASP A 282 43.41 -8.44 -18.78
N ALA A 283 42.59 -8.81 -19.77
CA ALA A 283 43.09 -9.34 -21.05
C ALA A 283 43.19 -8.32 -22.21
N ASP A 284 42.64 -7.10 -22.10
CA ASP A 284 42.61 -6.13 -23.23
C ASP A 284 43.69 -5.04 -23.15
N GLY A 285 44.68 -5.22 -22.27
CA GLY A 285 45.76 -4.27 -22.02
C GLY A 285 47.08 -4.57 -22.74
N LYS A 286 47.09 -5.03 -23.99
CA LYS A 286 48.29 -5.05 -24.85
C LYS A 286 47.92 -5.41 -26.28
N GLU A 287 47.89 -4.42 -27.17
CA GLU A 287 48.68 -4.37 -28.41
C GLU A 287 48.23 -3.17 -29.25
N GLN A 288 49.05 -2.11 -29.28
CA GLN A 288 49.36 -1.35 -30.50
C GLN A 288 50.48 -0.35 -30.20
N ALA A 289 51.67 -0.74 -30.64
CA ALA A 289 52.77 0.15 -30.99
C ALA A 289 52.60 0.60 -32.45
#